data_AF-A0A371P6A5-F1
#
_entry.id   AF-A0A371P6A5-F1
#
_cell.length_a   1.000
_cell.length_b   1.000
_cell.length_c   1.000
_cell.angle_alpha   90.00
_cell.angle_beta   90.00
_cell.angle_gamma   90.00
#
_symmetry.space_group_name_H-M   'P 1'
#
loop_
_entity.id
_entity.type
_entity.pdbx_description
1 polymer ?
#
loop_
_entity_poly.entity_id
_entity_poly.type
_entity_poly.pdbx_seq_one_letter_code
_entity_poly.pdbx_strand_id
1 'polypeptide(L)'
;MSEELKSYGVSAVAITPGFLRFEEMLEHYGVTEANWRDAVTSDLPNAEHLGQSETPRFIGRGIAALAADADADYASKNGSALASWDWSDLYGFQDVDGSSPPWGRFAKKHGFL
;
A
#
# COMPACT_ATOMS: atom_id res chain seq x y z
N MET A 1 20.13 6.80 -7.47
CA MET A 1 18.89 7.22 -8.15
C MET A 1 18.47 8.65 -7.82
N SER A 2 17.88 8.94 -6.65
CA SER A 2 17.32 10.30 -6.37
C SER A 2 18.34 11.43 -6.47
N GLU A 3 19.56 11.23 -5.97
CA GLU A 3 20.65 12.23 -6.05
C GLU A 3 21.19 12.38 -7.48
N GLU A 4 21.42 11.26 -8.18
CA GLU A 4 22.00 11.24 -9.53
C GLU A 4 21.08 11.88 -10.57
N LEU A 5 19.77 11.74 -10.40
CA LEU A 5 18.77 12.21 -11.35
C LEU A 5 18.28 13.64 -11.06
N LYS A 6 18.61 14.19 -9.89
CA LYS A 6 18.16 15.51 -9.43
C LYS A 6 18.54 16.64 -10.39
N SER A 7 19.75 16.62 -10.94
CA SER A 7 20.24 17.65 -11.89
C SER A 7 19.50 17.63 -13.24
N TYR A 8 18.79 16.55 -13.55
CA TYR A 8 17.97 16.39 -14.75
C TYR A 8 16.50 16.75 -14.52
N GLY A 9 16.14 17.27 -13.33
CA GLY A 9 14.77 17.61 -12.98
C GLY A 9 13.87 16.40 -12.73
N VAL A 10 14.46 15.22 -12.48
CA VAL A 10 13.72 13.99 -12.20
C VAL A 10 13.71 13.73 -10.70
N SER A 11 12.53 13.45 -10.15
CA SER A 11 12.36 13.01 -8.77
C SER A 11 12.13 11.51 -8.69
N ALA A 12 12.84 10.84 -7.77
CA ALA A 12 12.67 9.42 -7.49
C ALA A 12 12.12 9.24 -6.08
N VAL A 13 11.06 8.44 -5.96
CA VAL A 13 10.34 8.16 -4.71
C VAL A 13 10.15 6.66 -4.58
N ALA A 14 10.31 6.14 -3.37
CA ALA A 14 9.96 4.76 -3.04
C ALA A 14 8.56 4.73 -2.41
N ILE A 15 7.74 3.75 -2.80
CA ILE A 15 6.40 3.57 -2.22
C ILE A 15 6.29 2.13 -1.75
N THR A 16 5.95 1.93 -0.49
CA THR A 16 5.68 0.62 0.09
C THR A 16 4.17 0.39 0.19
N PRO A 17 3.68 -0.81 -0.17
CA PRO A 17 2.35 -1.23 0.21
C PRO A 17 2.30 -1.51 1.72
N GLY A 18 1.09 -1.63 2.26
CA GLY A 18 0.85 -2.30 3.53
C GLY A 18 1.00 -3.82 3.41
N PHE A 19 0.13 -4.57 4.08
CA PHE A 19 0.08 -6.01 3.91
C PHE A 19 -0.59 -6.34 2.57
N LEU A 20 0.19 -6.87 1.63
CA LEU A 20 -0.28 -7.05 0.25
C LEU A 20 -0.97 -8.41 0.08
N ARG A 21 -2.25 -8.44 -0.32
CA ARG A 21 -3.00 -9.65 -0.68
C ARG A 21 -2.90 -9.97 -2.17
N PHE A 22 -1.69 -10.35 -2.60
CA PHE A 22 -1.43 -10.80 -3.97
C PHE A 22 -1.62 -12.31 -4.12
N GLU A 23 -1.51 -12.82 -5.35
CA GLU A 23 -1.87 -14.19 -5.72
C GLU A 23 -1.15 -15.25 -4.88
N GLU A 24 0.16 -15.10 -4.66
CA GLU A 24 0.95 -16.07 -3.86
C GLU A 24 0.54 -16.07 -2.38
N MET A 25 0.17 -14.90 -1.83
CA MET A 25 -0.35 -14.83 -0.46
C MET A 25 -1.70 -15.54 -0.34
N LEU A 26 -2.60 -15.33 -1.31
CA LEU A 26 -3.89 -16.00 -1.31
C LEU A 26 -3.72 -17.53 -1.42
N GLU A 27 -2.83 -17.99 -2.29
CA GLU A 27 -2.46 -19.41 -2.41
C GLU A 27 -1.87 -19.97 -1.11
N HIS A 28 -0.96 -19.22 -0.47
CA HIS A 28 -0.36 -19.61 0.80
C HIS A 28 -1.40 -19.87 1.89
N TYR A 29 -2.45 -19.05 1.96
CA TYR A 29 -3.55 -19.19 2.92
C TYR A 29 -4.70 -20.08 2.42
N GLY A 30 -4.58 -20.67 1.22
CA GLY A 30 -5.60 -21.56 0.65
C GLY A 30 -6.93 -20.85 0.33
N VAL A 31 -6.89 -19.54 0.07
CA VAL A 31 -8.06 -18.70 -0.20
C VAL A 31 -7.95 -18.01 -1.57
N THR A 32 -9.01 -17.33 -1.97
CA THR A 32 -9.13 -16.58 -3.22
C THR A 32 -9.51 -15.14 -2.92
N GLU A 33 -9.49 -14.28 -3.93
CA GLU A 33 -9.96 -12.90 -3.79
C GLU A 33 -11.44 -12.83 -3.37
N ALA A 34 -12.25 -13.85 -3.67
CA ALA A 34 -13.65 -13.90 -3.27
C ALA A 34 -13.86 -14.24 -1.78
N ASN A 35 -12.92 -14.95 -1.15
CA ASN A 35 -13.11 -15.50 0.19
C ASN A 35 -11.90 -15.33 1.13
N TRP A 36 -10.98 -14.41 0.84
CA TRP A 36 -9.79 -14.16 1.67
C TRP A 36 -10.11 -13.85 3.14
N ARG A 37 -11.32 -13.34 3.43
CA ARG A 37 -11.78 -13.06 4.79
C ARG A 37 -11.90 -14.33 5.64
N ASP A 38 -12.08 -15.50 5.02
CA ASP A 38 -12.14 -16.79 5.73
C ASP A 38 -10.80 -17.08 6.45
N ALA A 39 -9.68 -16.73 5.80
CA ALA A 39 -8.35 -16.88 6.39
C ALA A 39 -8.14 -15.99 7.61
N VAL A 40 -8.71 -14.78 7.64
CA VAL A 40 -8.62 -13.85 8.79
C VAL A 40 -9.17 -14.47 10.07
N THR A 41 -10.20 -15.30 9.94
CA THR A 41 -10.87 -15.99 11.06
C THR A 41 -10.35 -17.39 11.32
N SER A 42 -9.34 -17.83 10.56
CA SER A 42 -8.72 -19.14 10.72
C SER A 42 -7.63 -19.12 11.79
N ASP A 43 -7.16 -20.30 12.19
CA ASP A 43 -6.01 -20.46 13.10
C ASP A 43 -4.66 -20.43 12.34
N LEU A 44 -4.64 -19.98 11.08
CA LEU A 44 -3.41 -19.92 10.29
C LEU A 44 -2.51 -18.78 10.79
N PRO A 45 -1.18 -18.99 10.90
CA PRO A 45 -0.25 -17.97 11.38
C PRO A 45 -0.29 -16.67 10.57
N ASN A 46 -0.39 -15.53 11.25
CA ASN A 46 -0.40 -14.18 10.70
C ASN A 46 -1.57 -13.87 9.74
N ALA A 47 -2.55 -14.77 9.62
CA ALA A 47 -3.68 -14.58 8.72
C ALA A 47 -4.60 -13.43 9.18
N GLU A 48 -4.55 -13.05 10.46
CA GLU A 48 -5.26 -11.89 10.98
C GLU A 48 -4.86 -10.57 10.28
N HIS A 49 -3.64 -10.50 9.73
CA HIS A 49 -3.15 -9.34 9.00
C HIS A 49 -3.86 -9.16 7.64
N LEU A 50 -4.41 -10.23 7.05
CA LEU A 50 -5.24 -10.13 5.85
C LEU A 50 -6.44 -9.20 6.06
N GLY A 51 -6.93 -9.09 7.31
CA GLY A 51 -8.03 -8.18 7.68
C GLY A 51 -7.71 -6.70 7.41
N GLN A 52 -6.43 -6.35 7.28
CA GLN A 52 -5.95 -5.00 6.96
C GLN A 52 -5.11 -5.00 5.68
N SER A 53 -5.32 -5.99 4.81
CA SER A 53 -4.58 -6.11 3.56
C SER A 53 -5.11 -5.20 2.47
N GLU A 54 -4.26 -4.95 1.47
CA GLU A 54 -4.57 -4.20 0.26
C GLU A 54 -4.25 -5.02 -0.99
N THR A 55 -4.99 -4.80 -2.09
CA THR A 55 -4.62 -5.38 -3.38
C THR A 55 -3.47 -4.61 -4.04
N PRO A 56 -2.74 -5.22 -5.01
CA PRO A 56 -1.79 -4.48 -5.85
C PRO A 56 -2.40 -3.27 -6.56
N ARG A 57 -3.72 -3.28 -6.80
CA ARG A 57 -4.41 -2.14 -7.41
C ARG A 57 -4.52 -0.94 -6.47
N PHE A 58 -4.57 -1.14 -5.16
CA PHE A 58 -4.64 -0.04 -4.19
C PHE A 58 -3.42 0.86 -4.25
N ILE A 59 -2.21 0.29 -4.11
CA ILE A 59 -0.97 1.05 -4.28
C ILE A 59 -0.83 1.63 -5.70
N GLY A 60 -1.25 0.90 -6.73
CA GLY A 60 -1.28 1.39 -8.10
C GLY A 60 -2.15 2.63 -8.28
N ARG A 61 -3.30 2.73 -7.59
CA ARG A 61 -4.14 3.93 -7.57
C ARG A 61 -3.43 5.10 -6.92
N GLY A 62 -2.71 4.89 -5.82
CA GLY A 62 -1.90 5.92 -5.19
C GLY A 62 -0.80 6.44 -6.10
N ILE A 63 -0.09 5.55 -6.80
CA ILE A 63 0.92 5.92 -7.80
C ILE A 63 0.30 6.75 -8.92
N ALA A 64 -0.83 6.31 -9.47
CA ALA A 64 -1.53 7.02 -10.53
C ALA A 64 -2.05 8.39 -10.06
N ALA A 65 -2.55 8.49 -8.83
CA ALA A 65 -3.01 9.75 -8.24
C ALA A 65 -1.86 10.74 -8.05
N LEU A 66 -0.74 10.31 -7.45
CA LEU A 66 0.44 11.17 -7.35
C LEU A 66 0.90 11.62 -8.73
N ALA A 67 1.02 10.71 -9.71
CA ALA A 67 1.52 11.05 -11.04
C ALA A 67 0.60 12.01 -11.83
N ALA A 68 -0.69 12.04 -11.50
CA ALA A 68 -1.67 12.94 -12.12
C ALA A 68 -1.82 14.28 -11.38
N ASP A 69 -1.25 14.42 -10.19
CA ASP A 69 -1.35 15.61 -9.37
C ASP A 69 -0.41 16.71 -9.91
N ALA A 70 -1.01 17.71 -10.56
CA ALA A 70 -0.29 18.85 -11.13
C ALA A 70 0.26 19.80 -10.07
N ASP A 71 -0.32 19.79 -8.86
CA ASP A 71 0.07 20.63 -7.74
C ASP A 71 1.04 19.91 -6.78
N ALA A 72 1.33 18.63 -7.04
CA ALA A 72 2.28 17.86 -6.24
C ALA A 72 3.68 18.47 -6.33
N ASP A 73 4.22 18.84 -5.17
CA ASP A 73 5.62 19.19 -5.04
C ASP A 73 6.49 17.93 -5.08
N TYR A 74 6.82 17.47 -6.30
CA TYR A 74 7.68 16.30 -6.52
C TYR A 74 9.10 16.50 -5.98
N ALA A 75 9.60 17.74 -6.03
CA ALA A 75 10.96 18.06 -5.61
C ALA A 75 11.16 17.85 -4.10
N SER A 76 10.19 18.24 -3.26
CA SER A 76 10.25 17.96 -1.82
C SER A 76 10.10 16.49 -1.48
N LYS A 77 9.53 15.67 -2.37
CA LYS A 77 9.38 14.23 -2.19
C LYS A 77 10.60 13.44 -2.66
N ASN A 78 11.51 14.03 -3.42
CA ASN A 78 12.67 13.32 -3.99
C ASN A 78 13.51 12.64 -2.89
N GLY A 79 13.78 11.34 -3.05
CA GLY A 79 14.52 10.52 -2.11
C GLY A 79 13.73 10.02 -0.90
N SER A 80 12.43 10.31 -0.81
CA SER A 80 11.59 9.82 0.28
C SER A 80 11.08 8.40 0.04
N ALA A 81 10.76 7.71 1.14
CA ALA A 81 9.99 6.47 1.17
C ALA A 81 8.61 6.77 1.75
N LEU A 82 7.57 6.39 1.02
CA LEU A 82 6.18 6.74 1.29
C LEU A 82 5.33 5.47 1.36
N ALA A 83 4.15 5.56 1.95
CA ALA A 83 3.27 4.43 2.14
C ALA A 83 1.92 4.60 1.41
N SER A 84 1.39 3.50 0.89
CA SER A 84 0.09 3.47 0.19
C SER A 84 -1.06 4.03 1.04
N TRP A 85 -1.09 3.71 2.34
CA TRP A 85 -2.17 4.11 3.24
C TRP A 85 -2.17 5.62 3.52
N ASP A 86 -1.01 6.27 3.61
CA ASP A 86 -0.92 7.72 3.82
C ASP A 86 -1.50 8.47 2.61
N TRP A 87 -1.30 7.93 1.41
CA TRP A 87 -1.84 8.50 0.18
C TRP A 87 -3.30 8.19 -0.05
N SER A 88 -3.81 7.07 0.47
CA SER A 88 -5.25 6.80 0.43
C SER A 88 -6.03 7.85 1.20
N ASP A 89 -5.50 8.29 2.35
CA ASP A 89 -6.09 9.38 3.15
C ASP A 89 -5.93 10.73 2.42
N LEU A 90 -4.80 11.00 1.77
CA LEU A 90 -4.52 12.25 1.05
C LEU A 90 -5.36 12.42 -0.22
N TYR A 91 -5.43 11.38 -1.06
CA TYR A 91 -6.06 11.41 -2.38
C TYR A 91 -7.47 10.83 -2.39
N GLY A 92 -7.95 10.26 -1.27
CA GLY A 92 -9.33 9.80 -1.10
C GLY A 92 -9.71 8.57 -1.95
N PHE A 93 -8.75 7.70 -2.27
CA PHE A 93 -9.03 6.47 -3.02
C PHE A 93 -9.25 5.26 -2.11
N GLN A 94 -9.94 4.27 -2.67
CA GLN A 94 -10.26 3.00 -2.02
C GLN A 94 -9.72 1.84 -2.85
N ASP A 95 -9.58 0.69 -2.18
CA ASP A 95 -9.27 -0.58 -2.81
C ASP A 95 -10.47 -1.09 -3.64
N VAL A 96 -10.29 -2.16 -4.41
CA VAL A 96 -11.30 -2.72 -5.31
C VAL A 96 -12.57 -3.18 -4.60
N ASP A 97 -12.48 -3.53 -3.32
CA ASP A 97 -13.60 -3.95 -2.48
C ASP A 97 -14.18 -2.80 -1.64
N GLY A 98 -13.77 -1.55 -1.91
CA GLY A 98 -14.23 -0.35 -1.22
C GLY A 98 -13.55 -0.10 0.14
N SER A 99 -12.57 -0.92 0.53
CA SER A 99 -11.82 -0.71 1.77
C SER A 99 -10.72 0.36 1.62
N SER A 100 -10.34 0.98 2.74
CA SER A 100 -9.13 1.82 2.85
C SER A 100 -8.31 1.30 4.03
N PRO A 101 -7.46 0.27 3.82
CA PRO A 101 -6.77 -0.42 4.90
C PRO A 101 -5.73 0.49 5.59
N PRO A 102 -5.89 0.77 6.90
CA PRO A 102 -5.00 1.67 7.63
C PRO A 102 -3.78 0.93 8.18
N TRP A 103 -2.97 0.32 7.31
CA TRP A 103 -1.88 -0.57 7.70
C TRP A 103 -0.93 0.09 8.71
N GLY A 104 -0.55 1.35 8.53
CA GLY A 104 0.32 2.05 9.50
C GLY A 104 -0.22 2.09 10.93
N ARG A 105 -1.54 2.30 11.10
CA ARG A 105 -2.19 2.27 12.42
C ARG A 105 -2.25 0.86 13.00
N PHE A 106 -2.53 -0.13 12.15
CA PHE A 106 -2.55 -1.53 12.55
C PHE A 106 -1.15 -2.01 12.97
N ALA A 107 -0.13 -1.71 12.16
CA ALA A 107 1.25 -2.11 12.38
C ALA A 107 1.81 -1.55 13.68
N LYS A 108 1.56 -0.27 13.98
CA LYS A 108 1.94 0.36 15.26
C LYS A 108 1.28 -0.31 16.47
N LYS A 109 0.00 -0.71 16.35
CA LYS A 109 -0.71 -1.41 17.43
C LYS A 109 -0.12 -2.81 17.70
N HIS A 110 0.48 -3.44 16.70
CA HIS A 110 1.08 -4.78 16.79
C HIS A 110 2.60 -4.76 16.96
N GLY A 111 3.22 -3.57 17.10
CA GLY A 111 4.65 -3.42 17.39
C GLY A 111 5.59 -3.59 16.19
N PHE A 112 5.07 -3.48 14.96
CA PHE A 112 5.89 -3.53 13.74
C PHE A 112 6.50 -2.18 13.35
N LEU A 113 5.92 -1.07 13.82
CA LEU A 113 6.31 0.33 13.54
C LEU A 113 6.30 1.18 14.83
#